data_AF-A0A271IXF0-F1
#
_entry.id   AF-A0A271IXF0-F1
#
_cell.length_a   1.000
_cell.length_b   1.000
_cell.length_c   1.000
_cell.angle_alpha   90.00
_cell.angle_beta   90.00
_cell.angle_gamma   90.00
#
_symmetry.space_group_name_H-M   'P 1'
#
loop_
_entity.id
_entity.type
_entity.pdbx_description
1 polymer ?
#
loop_
_entity_poly.entity_id
_entity_poly.type
_entity_poly.pdbx_seq_one_letter_code
_entity_poly.pdbx_strand_id
1 'polypeptide(L)'
;MPIRRPSTGPLLLALAALLAAGCQTAAVREAPASPASVADGLYLPERDLGPLFHDVQLARVFEDSKTFADARPLRAPAEIVAAYEAQKTAPGFDLAAFVDAHFAAPRPVGEGYESDPSQTMEQHIRALWPVLTREPDDPDLVTSLIPLPNAYVVPGGRFREVYYWDSYFTFLGLAESGRTDLMRSVLDNFAHLIETVGHVPNGNRTYYLGRSQPPFFAAMVGQYAAATDSTEALRWLDALEAEHAFWMEGADGLAPGAAHRRVVRLDDGTVLNRYWDDVAAPRPESYREDYELAQSLPEAERPALYRNLRAAAESGWDFSSRWMRDPSDLRTLEVTALVPVDLNSLLVHQERTIGRLHAIAGDAAEARRWAALADARRAALRRVAFDPEAGAFFDVRWRTGERVTDRPTLAMAAPLYFGVASPEEGAATAAVLERDFLEPGGFVTTRIASGQQWDAPNGWPPLQWLTAEGLRRYGRADVADEARDRWLALNRRVYQATGKMTEKYDVADLSRPAGGGEYPNQDGFGWTNGVALAFSAQE
;
A
#
# COMPACT_ATOMS: atom_id res chain seq x y z
N MET A 1 16.96 6.68 -81.05
CA MET A 1 18.19 7.07 -81.76
C MET A 1 18.75 8.32 -81.09
N PRO A 2 20.06 8.37 -80.81
CA PRO A 2 20.64 9.12 -79.69
C PRO A 2 21.14 10.51 -80.11
N ILE A 3 21.63 11.33 -79.17
CA ILE A 3 22.93 12.03 -79.24
C ILE A 3 23.21 12.81 -77.93
N ARG A 4 24.24 12.30 -77.23
CA ARG A 4 25.38 12.96 -76.54
C ARG A 4 25.20 14.04 -75.46
N ARG A 5 25.86 13.76 -74.32
CA ARG A 5 26.46 14.71 -73.35
C ARG A 5 27.79 15.31 -73.88
N PRO A 6 28.29 16.40 -73.27
CA PRO A 6 29.49 16.35 -72.39
C PRO A 6 29.33 17.23 -71.11
N SER A 7 29.78 16.82 -69.90
CA SER A 7 31.08 17.08 -69.20
C SER A 7 31.48 18.58 -69.14
N THR A 8 31.84 19.27 -68.04
CA THR A 8 32.62 19.00 -66.80
C THR A 8 32.40 20.15 -65.78
N GLY A 9 32.62 19.93 -64.46
CA GLY A 9 32.46 20.90 -63.33
C GLY A 9 33.51 22.04 -63.26
N PRO A 10 33.86 22.67 -62.09
CA PRO A 10 33.48 22.45 -60.68
C PRO A 10 33.22 23.75 -59.84
N LEU A 11 33.19 23.62 -58.50
CA LEU A 11 33.40 24.61 -57.40
C LEU A 11 32.19 25.14 -56.56
N LEU A 12 32.24 24.69 -55.29
CA LEU A 12 31.76 25.25 -54.01
C LEU A 12 31.61 26.79 -53.89
N LEU A 13 30.49 27.27 -53.32
CA LEU A 13 30.37 27.84 -51.94
C LEU A 13 29.04 28.62 -51.73
N ALA A 14 28.33 28.25 -50.65
CA ALA A 14 27.51 29.04 -49.71
C ALA A 14 26.65 30.25 -50.20
N LEU A 15 25.33 30.24 -49.94
CA LEU A 15 24.67 30.84 -48.75
C LEU A 15 23.12 30.86 -48.88
N ALA A 16 22.44 30.40 -47.83
CA ALA A 16 21.13 30.80 -47.29
C ALA A 16 19.93 31.13 -48.21
N ALA A 17 18.79 30.43 -48.02
CA ALA A 17 17.74 30.86 -47.08
C ALA A 17 16.40 30.12 -47.28
N LEU A 18 15.78 29.78 -46.13
CA LEU A 18 14.33 29.65 -45.87
C LEU A 18 13.54 28.52 -46.53
N LEU A 19 13.36 27.43 -45.77
CA LEU A 19 12.08 26.72 -45.62
C LEU A 19 12.06 26.07 -44.23
N ALA A 20 11.56 26.82 -43.25
CA ALA A 20 11.29 26.35 -41.90
C ALA A 20 9.77 26.46 -41.67
N ALA A 21 9.09 25.31 -41.50
CA ALA A 21 7.81 25.09 -40.81
C ALA A 21 7.27 23.71 -41.21
N GLY A 22 6.98 22.75 -40.34
CA GLY A 22 7.24 22.62 -38.92
C GLY A 22 7.26 21.13 -38.58
N CYS A 23 8.28 20.70 -37.85
CA CYS A 23 8.23 19.47 -37.07
C CYS A 23 8.05 19.93 -35.62
N GLN A 24 6.86 19.74 -35.07
CA GLN A 24 6.68 19.77 -33.63
C GLN A 24 7.45 18.56 -33.09
N THR A 25 8.59 18.82 -32.46
CA THR A 25 9.26 17.83 -31.62
C THR A 25 8.31 17.52 -30.47
N ALA A 26 7.73 16.33 -30.49
CA ALA A 26 7.17 15.74 -29.28
C ALA A 26 8.26 15.83 -28.21
N ALA A 27 7.97 16.52 -27.11
CA ALA A 27 8.86 16.57 -25.97
C ALA A 27 9.07 15.12 -25.53
N VAL A 28 10.32 14.64 -25.62
CA VAL A 28 10.73 13.41 -24.97
C VAL A 28 10.57 13.68 -23.48
N ARG A 29 9.49 13.17 -22.88
CA ARG A 29 9.37 13.11 -21.42
C ARG A 29 10.55 12.27 -20.94
N GLU A 30 11.41 12.86 -20.11
CA GLU A 30 12.44 12.10 -19.40
C GLU A 30 11.74 10.95 -18.66
N ALA A 31 12.30 9.75 -18.77
CA ALA A 31 11.78 8.61 -18.03
C ALA A 31 11.85 8.93 -16.52
N PRO A 32 10.83 8.59 -15.73
CA PRO A 32 10.90 8.77 -14.29
C PRO A 32 12.15 8.08 -13.75
N ALA A 33 12.81 8.75 -12.81
CA ALA A 33 14.04 8.27 -12.21
C ALA A 33 13.77 6.89 -11.58
N SER A 34 14.66 5.91 -11.81
CA SER A 34 14.55 4.60 -11.15
C SER A 34 14.54 4.80 -9.62
N PRO A 35 13.83 3.97 -8.83
CA PRO A 35 13.83 4.09 -7.36
C PRO A 35 15.25 4.12 -6.76
N ALA A 36 16.21 3.44 -7.41
CA ALA A 36 17.62 3.48 -7.04
C ALA A 36 18.24 4.89 -7.14
N SER A 37 17.86 5.69 -8.13
CA SER A 37 18.38 7.06 -8.31
C SER A 37 17.75 8.09 -7.38
N VAL A 38 16.55 7.84 -6.85
CA VAL A 38 15.91 8.68 -5.83
C VAL A 38 16.58 8.45 -4.46
N ALA A 39 16.97 7.21 -4.16
CA ALA A 39 17.63 6.84 -2.91
C ALA A 39 19.04 7.43 -2.73
N ASP A 40 19.73 7.80 -3.83
CA ASP A 40 21.12 8.30 -3.79
C ASP A 40 21.25 9.68 -3.12
N GLY A 41 20.17 10.45 -3.00
CA GLY A 41 20.14 11.76 -2.34
C GLY A 41 19.48 11.78 -0.96
N LEU A 42 18.88 10.67 -0.52
CA LEU A 42 18.10 10.60 0.71
C LEU A 42 18.87 9.91 1.85
N TYR A 43 18.47 10.17 3.09
CA TYR A 43 19.00 9.47 4.27
C TYR A 43 18.29 8.11 4.45
N LEU A 44 19.04 7.02 4.31
CA LEU A 44 18.61 5.65 4.57
C LEU A 44 19.29 5.15 5.85
N PRO A 45 18.57 5.02 6.98
CA PRO A 45 19.17 4.66 8.27
C PRO A 45 20.06 3.42 8.23
N GLU A 46 19.61 2.35 7.59
CA GLU A 46 20.32 1.08 7.48
C GLU A 46 21.57 1.15 6.60
N ARG A 47 21.61 2.06 5.62
CA ARG A 47 22.75 2.27 4.72
C ARG A 47 23.75 3.24 5.34
N ASP A 48 23.27 4.40 5.75
CA ASP A 48 24.09 5.55 6.12
C ASP A 48 24.66 5.44 7.54
N LEU A 49 24.02 4.65 8.41
CA LEU A 49 24.59 4.31 9.72
C LEU A 49 25.33 2.96 9.71
N GLY A 50 25.08 2.10 8.72
CA GLY A 50 25.78 0.83 8.53
C GLY A 50 25.81 -0.05 9.79
N PRO A 51 26.99 -0.49 10.29
CA PRO A 51 27.11 -1.30 11.50
C PRO A 51 26.45 -0.68 12.74
N LEU A 52 26.44 0.65 12.88
CA LEU A 52 25.76 1.30 14.00
C LEU A 52 24.26 0.98 14.00
N PHE A 53 23.60 0.97 12.83
CA PHE A 53 22.20 0.60 12.75
C PHE A 53 21.94 -0.84 13.21
N HIS A 54 22.77 -1.76 12.72
CA HIS A 54 22.70 -3.15 13.10
C HIS A 54 22.87 -3.35 14.61
N ASP A 55 23.91 -2.74 15.18
CA ASP A 55 24.25 -2.87 16.59
C ASP A 55 23.15 -2.29 17.49
N VAL A 56 22.58 -1.13 17.13
CA VAL A 56 21.48 -0.51 17.89
C VAL A 56 20.22 -1.37 17.86
N GLN A 57 19.86 -1.92 16.71
CA GLN A 57 18.67 -2.77 16.56
C GLN A 57 18.81 -4.08 17.35
N LEU A 58 19.96 -4.75 17.25
CA LEU A 58 20.17 -6.03 17.94
C LEU A 58 20.41 -5.89 19.44
N ALA A 59 21.01 -4.77 19.88
CA ALA A 59 21.18 -4.47 21.30
C ALA A 59 19.87 -4.09 22.01
N ARG A 60 18.77 -3.94 21.28
CA ARG A 60 17.45 -3.55 21.81
C ARG A 60 17.51 -2.23 22.60
N VAL A 61 18.25 -1.25 22.08
CA VAL A 61 18.31 0.10 22.66
C VAL A 61 16.91 0.70 22.78
N PHE A 62 16.04 0.40 21.81
CA PHE A 62 14.60 0.65 21.89
C PHE A 62 13.82 -0.67 21.84
N GLU A 63 12.65 -0.68 22.46
CA GLU A 63 11.74 -1.83 22.47
C GLU A 63 11.24 -2.17 21.06
N ASP A 64 10.77 -1.15 20.34
CA ASP A 64 10.29 -1.22 18.95
C ASP A 64 11.39 -0.80 17.97
N SER A 65 11.74 -1.69 17.03
CA SER A 65 12.75 -1.44 15.99
C SER A 65 12.45 -0.24 15.11
N LYS A 66 11.18 0.12 14.93
CA LYS A 66 10.79 1.32 14.17
C LYS A 66 11.25 2.60 14.84
N THR A 67 11.44 2.61 16.16
CA THR A 67 11.88 3.80 16.91
C THR A 67 13.22 4.32 16.40
N PHE A 68 14.19 3.44 16.15
CA PHE A 68 15.49 3.87 15.63
C PHE A 68 15.47 4.13 14.12
N ALA A 69 14.66 3.40 13.36
CA ALA A 69 14.44 3.70 11.94
C ALA A 69 13.83 5.11 11.71
N ASP A 70 13.03 5.58 12.69
CA ASP A 70 12.42 6.91 12.70
C ASP A 70 13.31 7.98 13.37
N ALA A 71 14.40 7.60 14.04
CA ALA A 71 15.20 8.51 14.84
C ALA A 71 15.98 9.49 13.94
N ARG A 72 15.94 10.77 14.31
CA ARG A 72 16.59 11.83 13.53
C ARG A 72 18.03 12.01 14.00
N PRO A 73 19.05 11.88 13.13
CA PRO A 73 20.42 12.21 13.50
C PRO A 73 20.55 13.71 13.86
N LEU A 74 21.26 14.02 14.93
CA LEU A 74 21.49 15.40 15.39
C LEU A 74 22.67 16.10 14.68
N ARG A 75 23.45 15.33 13.92
CA ARG A 75 24.60 15.75 13.12
C ARG A 75 24.64 14.94 11.83
N ALA A 76 25.57 15.24 10.92
CA ALA A 76 25.71 14.45 9.70
C ALA A 76 25.93 12.96 10.02
N PRO A 77 25.20 12.01 9.40
CA PRO A 77 25.31 10.59 9.69
C PRO A 77 26.76 10.06 9.66
N ALA A 78 27.55 10.50 8.68
CA ALA A 78 28.96 10.13 8.56
C ALA A 78 29.81 10.54 9.78
N GLU A 79 29.53 11.69 10.40
CA GLU A 79 30.22 12.14 11.62
C GLU A 79 29.84 11.27 12.83
N ILE A 80 28.56 10.88 12.92
CA ILE A 80 28.08 10.00 13.99
C ILE A 80 28.70 8.61 13.85
N VAL A 81 28.75 8.05 12.64
CA VAL A 81 29.39 6.75 12.37
C VAL A 81 30.88 6.80 12.69
N ALA A 82 31.60 7.85 12.30
CA ALA A 82 33.01 8.01 12.64
C ALA A 82 33.23 8.10 14.16
N ALA A 83 32.35 8.81 14.87
CA ALA A 83 32.38 8.89 16.33
C ALA A 83 32.10 7.53 16.98
N TYR A 84 31.16 6.75 16.44
CA TYR A 84 30.83 5.40 16.91
C TYR A 84 32.03 4.46 16.75
N GLU A 85 32.61 4.40 15.57
CA GLU A 85 33.77 3.53 15.27
C GLU A 85 34.97 3.85 16.17
N ALA A 86 35.18 5.13 16.50
CA ALA A 86 36.25 5.55 17.40
C ALA A 86 36.00 5.18 18.89
N GLN A 87 34.74 5.03 19.31
CA GLN A 87 34.36 4.87 20.71
C GLN A 87 33.91 3.45 21.08
N LYS A 88 33.39 2.67 20.12
CA LYS A 88 32.69 1.39 20.39
C LYS A 88 33.53 0.32 21.07
N THR A 89 34.86 0.42 21.01
CA THR A 89 35.80 -0.52 21.67
C THR A 89 36.42 0.04 22.95
N ALA A 90 36.09 1.27 23.34
CA ALA A 90 36.59 1.89 24.55
C ALA A 90 36.02 1.22 25.81
N PRO A 91 36.81 1.02 26.88
CA PRO A 91 36.28 0.53 28.15
C PRO A 91 35.17 1.45 28.67
N GLY A 92 34.01 0.88 28.99
CA GLY A 92 32.86 1.63 29.52
C GLY A 92 31.99 2.31 28.47
N PHE A 93 32.17 2.02 27.17
CA PHE A 93 31.26 2.47 26.13
C PHE A 93 29.83 1.94 26.37
N ASP A 94 28.85 2.83 26.32
CA ASP A 94 27.42 2.53 26.44
C ASP A 94 26.72 2.97 25.15
N LEU A 95 26.21 1.99 24.40
CA LEU A 95 25.55 2.21 23.13
C LEU A 95 24.25 3.03 23.27
N ALA A 96 23.48 2.80 24.34
CA ALA A 96 22.23 3.52 24.56
C ALA A 96 22.50 5.00 24.88
N ALA A 97 23.51 5.28 25.72
CA ALA A 97 23.94 6.65 26.00
C ALA A 97 24.51 7.34 24.75
N PHE A 98 25.25 6.61 23.91
CA PHE A 98 25.75 7.12 22.63
C PHE A 98 24.60 7.50 21.69
N VAL A 99 23.56 6.66 21.59
CA VAL A 99 22.37 6.92 20.77
C VAL A 99 21.62 8.15 21.26
N ASP A 100 21.34 8.25 22.57
CA ASP A 100 20.65 9.40 23.17
C ASP A 100 21.39 10.74 22.91
N ALA A 101 22.72 10.71 22.93
CA ALA A 101 23.55 11.89 22.66
C ALA A 101 23.60 12.31 21.18
N HIS A 102 23.20 11.44 20.24
CA HIS A 102 23.40 11.67 18.79
C HIS A 102 22.14 11.59 17.95
N PHE A 103 21.02 11.14 18.51
CA PHE A 103 19.76 11.00 17.80
C PHE A 103 18.61 11.58 18.63
N ALA A 104 17.69 12.28 17.95
CA ALA A 104 16.40 12.59 18.52
C ALA A 104 15.43 11.44 18.24
N ALA A 105 15.02 10.74 19.29
CA ALA A 105 13.97 9.72 19.20
C ALA A 105 12.62 10.36 18.83
N PRO A 106 11.79 9.67 18.04
CA PRO A 106 10.50 10.18 17.61
C PRO A 106 9.47 10.14 18.75
N ARG A 107 8.53 11.10 18.76
CA ARG A 107 7.40 11.11 19.70
C ARG A 107 6.17 10.39 19.14
N PRO A 108 5.33 9.73 19.97
CA PRO A 108 4.10 9.10 19.49
C PRO A 108 3.09 10.11 18.94
N VAL A 109 2.23 9.66 18.01
CA VAL A 109 1.09 10.46 17.53
C VAL A 109 0.09 10.66 18.66
N GLY A 110 -0.36 11.90 18.88
CA GLY A 110 -1.37 12.20 19.89
C GLY A 110 -0.86 12.08 21.33
N GLU A 111 0.46 12.14 21.54
CA GLU A 111 1.05 12.22 22.88
C GLU A 111 0.41 13.37 23.69
N GLY A 112 -0.17 13.05 24.84
CA GLY A 112 -0.88 13.99 25.70
C GLY A 112 -2.34 14.27 25.31
N TYR A 113 -2.88 13.62 24.27
CA TYR A 113 -4.30 13.68 23.97
C TYR A 113 -5.09 12.79 24.94
N GLU A 114 -6.10 13.39 25.60
CA GLU A 114 -7.05 12.68 26.44
C GLU A 114 -8.43 12.74 25.80
N SER A 115 -9.10 11.59 25.75
CA SER A 115 -10.44 11.49 25.18
C SER A 115 -11.47 12.04 26.15
N ASP A 116 -12.43 12.81 25.65
CA ASP A 116 -13.56 13.31 26.45
C ASP A 116 -14.61 12.19 26.60
N PRO A 117 -14.79 11.61 27.80
CA PRO A 117 -15.69 10.47 28.01
C PRO A 117 -17.17 10.84 27.88
N SER A 118 -17.52 12.13 27.73
CA SER A 118 -18.89 12.58 27.48
C SER A 118 -19.28 12.54 26.00
N GLN A 119 -18.30 12.41 25.09
CA GLN A 119 -18.54 12.37 23.65
C GLN A 119 -19.07 11.01 23.20
N THR A 120 -19.90 11.00 22.16
CA THR A 120 -20.17 9.76 21.41
C THR A 120 -18.93 9.37 20.61
N MET A 121 -18.88 8.11 20.16
CA MET A 121 -17.82 7.59 19.30
C MET A 121 -17.62 8.49 18.06
N GLU A 122 -18.71 8.88 17.40
CA GLU A 122 -18.69 9.70 16.19
C GLU A 122 -18.21 11.12 16.46
N GLN A 123 -18.59 11.72 17.60
CA GLN A 123 -18.10 13.03 18.02
C GLN A 123 -16.59 13.01 18.30
N HIS A 124 -16.13 11.98 19.02
CA HIS A 124 -14.73 11.75 19.29
C HIS A 124 -13.90 11.57 18.02
N ILE A 125 -14.38 10.74 17.08
CA ILE A 125 -13.71 10.55 15.80
C ILE A 125 -13.52 11.88 15.06
N ARG A 126 -14.56 12.72 15.00
CA ARG A 126 -14.46 14.04 14.35
C ARG A 126 -13.47 14.97 15.06
N ALA A 127 -13.39 14.89 16.39
CA ALA A 127 -12.43 15.65 17.19
C ALA A 127 -10.98 15.14 17.05
N LEU A 128 -10.77 13.90 16.60
CA LEU A 128 -9.45 13.31 16.38
C LEU A 128 -8.78 13.74 15.07
N TRP A 129 -9.52 14.22 14.06
CA TRP A 129 -8.89 14.57 12.78
C TRP A 129 -7.73 15.56 12.91
N PRO A 130 -7.83 16.67 13.68
CA PRO A 130 -6.70 17.56 13.89
C PRO A 130 -5.50 16.89 14.60
N VAL A 131 -5.76 15.93 15.50
CA VAL A 131 -4.71 15.20 16.24
C VAL A 131 -3.93 14.26 15.31
N LEU A 132 -4.64 13.63 14.38
CA LEU A 132 -4.06 12.74 13.37
C LEU A 132 -3.51 13.49 12.15
N THR A 133 -3.76 14.79 12.02
CA THR A 133 -3.23 15.59 10.91
C THR A 133 -1.77 15.97 11.19
N ARG A 134 -0.95 15.93 10.14
CA ARG A 134 0.40 16.49 10.10
C ARG A 134 0.41 17.65 9.13
N GLU A 135 1.12 18.70 9.50
CA GLU A 135 1.41 19.82 8.63
C GLU A 135 2.48 19.42 7.59
N PRO A 136 2.64 20.19 6.50
CA PRO A 136 3.71 19.97 5.53
C PRO A 136 5.08 19.80 6.20
N ASP A 137 5.86 18.86 5.71
CA ASP A 137 7.15 18.52 6.29
C ASP A 137 8.24 19.53 5.87
N ASP A 138 9.27 19.67 6.71
CA ASP A 138 10.45 20.48 6.41
C ASP A 138 11.43 19.68 5.50
N PRO A 139 11.65 20.11 4.24
CA PRO A 139 12.49 19.38 3.29
C PRO A 139 13.99 19.43 3.63
N ASP A 140 14.42 20.34 4.51
CA ASP A 140 15.83 20.50 4.89
C ASP A 140 16.25 19.55 6.03
N LEU A 141 15.31 18.83 6.64
CA LEU A 141 15.59 17.88 7.72
C LEU A 141 16.20 16.57 7.18
N VAL A 142 17.36 16.21 7.71
CA VAL A 142 17.95 14.87 7.50
C VAL A 142 17.21 13.87 8.38
N THR A 143 16.22 13.19 7.80
CA THR A 143 15.38 12.19 8.48
C THR A 143 15.00 11.09 7.50
N SER A 144 14.52 9.95 8.01
CA SER A 144 13.94 8.91 7.17
C SER A 144 12.57 9.32 6.62
N LEU A 145 11.92 10.36 7.15
CA LEU A 145 10.65 10.88 6.63
C LEU A 145 10.88 11.60 5.29
N ILE A 146 10.20 11.16 4.24
CA ILE A 146 10.21 11.81 2.94
C ILE A 146 9.25 13.00 3.02
N PRO A 147 9.71 14.23 2.78
CA PRO A 147 8.90 15.41 3.03
C PRO A 147 7.71 15.51 2.07
N LEU A 148 6.53 15.83 2.60
CA LEU A 148 5.33 16.07 1.81
C LEU A 148 4.94 17.56 1.80
N PRO A 149 4.51 18.11 0.64
CA PRO A 149 4.24 19.54 0.49
C PRO A 149 2.91 20.02 1.09
N ASN A 150 1.97 19.11 1.38
CA ASN A 150 0.66 19.46 1.94
C ASN A 150 0.40 18.69 3.24
N ALA A 151 -0.59 19.15 4.02
CA ALA A 151 -1.04 18.43 5.20
C ALA A 151 -1.58 17.03 4.87
N TYR A 152 -1.40 16.08 5.77
CA TYR A 152 -1.86 14.69 5.59
C TYR A 152 -2.33 14.08 6.91
N VAL A 153 -3.15 13.03 6.83
CA VAL A 153 -3.63 12.30 8.02
C VAL A 153 -2.81 11.02 8.18
N VAL A 154 -2.34 10.76 9.39
CA VAL A 154 -1.62 9.53 9.75
C VAL A 154 -2.54 8.56 10.49
N PRO A 155 -2.26 7.24 10.50
CA PRO A 155 -3.12 6.29 11.17
C PRO A 155 -3.25 6.51 12.68
N GLY A 156 -2.14 6.71 13.40
CA GLY A 156 -2.11 6.87 14.86
C GLY A 156 -1.05 6.01 15.56
N GLY A 157 -0.75 6.30 16.83
CA GLY A 157 0.23 5.55 17.62
C GLY A 157 1.67 5.61 17.06
N ARG A 158 2.25 4.44 16.75
CA ARG A 158 3.60 4.30 16.15
C ARG A 158 3.66 4.69 14.67
N PHE A 159 2.51 4.76 14.00
CA PHE A 159 2.38 5.12 12.58
C PHE A 159 2.30 6.64 12.45
N ARG A 160 3.47 7.24 12.22
CA ARG A 160 3.69 8.71 12.29
C ARG A 160 3.84 9.36 10.91
N GLU A 161 3.71 8.56 9.87
CA GLU A 161 3.84 8.89 8.47
C GLU A 161 2.50 8.60 7.77
N VAL A 162 2.28 9.17 6.58
CA VAL A 162 1.11 8.77 5.77
C VAL A 162 1.31 7.33 5.32
N TYR A 163 0.24 6.54 5.36
CA TYR A 163 0.21 5.19 4.79
C TYR A 163 -0.73 5.18 3.59
N TYR A 164 -0.33 4.46 2.55
CA TYR A 164 -0.99 4.56 1.26
C TYR A 164 -2.44 4.05 1.31
N TRP A 165 -2.68 2.76 1.51
CA TRP A 165 -4.05 2.23 1.43
C TRP A 165 -4.93 2.65 2.62
N ASP A 166 -4.36 2.88 3.81
CA ASP A 166 -5.05 3.41 5.00
C ASP A 166 -5.77 4.73 4.70
N SER A 167 -5.13 5.57 3.86
CA SER A 167 -5.66 6.88 3.49
C SER A 167 -6.99 6.76 2.76
N TYR A 168 -7.24 5.70 1.99
CA TYR A 168 -8.52 5.50 1.31
C TYR A 168 -9.67 5.27 2.28
N PHE A 169 -9.43 4.48 3.33
CA PHE A 169 -10.45 4.23 4.34
C PHE A 169 -10.62 5.43 5.26
N THR A 170 -9.55 6.19 5.50
CA THR A 170 -9.61 7.48 6.18
C THR A 170 -10.44 8.51 5.39
N PHE A 171 -10.35 8.51 4.05
CA PHE A 171 -11.14 9.40 3.18
C PHE A 171 -12.65 9.24 3.38
N LEU A 172 -13.12 8.02 3.69
CA LEU A 172 -14.54 7.79 3.99
C LEU A 172 -15.00 8.68 5.14
N GLY A 173 -14.24 8.75 6.24
CA GLY A 173 -14.57 9.60 7.38
C GLY A 173 -14.32 11.08 7.14
N LEU A 174 -13.31 11.43 6.33
CA LEU A 174 -13.06 12.82 5.93
C LEU A 174 -14.20 13.36 5.08
N ALA A 175 -14.72 12.57 4.13
CA ALA A 175 -15.88 12.91 3.32
C ALA A 175 -17.11 13.15 4.20
N GLU A 176 -17.40 12.22 5.12
CA GLU A 176 -18.47 12.36 6.11
C GLU A 176 -18.27 13.54 7.07
N SER A 177 -17.04 14.07 7.17
CA SER A 177 -16.69 15.25 7.97
C SER A 177 -16.59 16.53 7.16
N GLY A 178 -16.89 16.50 5.86
CA GLY A 178 -16.77 17.66 4.97
C GLY A 178 -15.32 18.13 4.78
N ARG A 179 -14.32 17.30 5.07
CA ARG A 179 -12.88 17.61 4.99
C ARG A 179 -12.30 17.30 3.61
N THR A 180 -12.96 17.81 2.57
CA THR A 180 -12.48 17.68 1.18
C THR A 180 -11.15 18.41 0.97
N ASP A 181 -10.84 19.41 1.80
CA ASP A 181 -9.52 20.05 1.87
C ASP A 181 -8.41 19.04 2.14
N LEU A 182 -8.54 18.21 3.18
CA LEU A 182 -7.55 17.19 3.52
C LEU A 182 -7.49 16.07 2.49
N MET A 183 -8.65 15.64 1.96
CA MET A 183 -8.68 14.64 0.89
C MET A 183 -7.87 15.12 -0.31
N ARG A 184 -8.04 16.38 -0.71
CA ARG A 184 -7.26 16.98 -1.79
C ARG A 184 -5.77 17.02 -1.45
N SER A 185 -5.40 17.50 -0.26
CA SER A 185 -3.99 17.57 0.16
C SER A 185 -3.29 16.21 0.13
N VAL A 186 -3.97 15.14 0.56
CA VAL A 186 -3.43 13.78 0.50
C VAL A 186 -3.30 13.29 -0.95
N LEU A 187 -4.27 13.56 -1.82
CA LEU A 187 -4.15 13.22 -3.25
C LEU A 187 -2.99 13.97 -3.93
N ASP A 188 -2.84 15.27 -3.64
CA ASP A 188 -1.75 16.09 -4.14
C ASP A 188 -0.39 15.57 -3.62
N ASN A 189 -0.31 15.10 -2.37
CA ASN A 189 0.87 14.46 -1.82
C ASN A 189 1.19 13.10 -2.48
N PHE A 190 0.18 12.26 -2.77
CA PHE A 190 0.41 11.00 -3.46
C PHE A 190 0.84 11.20 -4.92
N ALA A 191 0.26 12.18 -5.61
CA ALA A 191 0.75 12.58 -6.93
C ALA A 191 2.20 13.07 -6.87
N HIS A 192 2.55 13.89 -5.87
CA HIS A 192 3.92 14.33 -5.64
C HIS A 192 4.88 13.16 -5.41
N LEU A 193 4.50 12.15 -4.61
CA LEU A 193 5.30 10.94 -4.42
C LEU A 193 5.46 10.13 -5.71
N ILE A 194 4.39 9.97 -6.50
CA ILE A 194 4.49 9.30 -7.80
C ILE A 194 5.47 10.04 -8.73
N GLU A 195 5.43 11.37 -8.74
CA GLU A 195 6.33 12.19 -9.57
C GLU A 195 7.79 12.18 -9.12
N THR A 196 8.03 12.20 -7.81
CA THR A 196 9.38 12.37 -7.23
C THR A 196 10.06 11.07 -6.83
N VAL A 197 9.28 10.05 -6.48
CA VAL A 197 9.74 8.71 -6.06
C VAL A 197 9.52 7.68 -7.16
N GLY A 198 8.50 7.85 -8.00
CA GLY A 198 8.11 6.91 -9.07
C GLY A 198 6.87 6.08 -8.75
N HIS A 199 6.45 6.06 -7.48
CA HIS A 199 5.24 5.37 -6.99
C HIS A 199 4.83 5.96 -5.64
N VAL A 200 3.65 5.58 -5.14
CA VAL A 200 3.32 5.82 -3.74
C VAL A 200 3.98 4.73 -2.88
N PRO A 201 5.00 5.04 -2.05
CA PRO A 201 5.59 4.06 -1.14
C PRO A 201 4.58 3.59 -0.07
N ASN A 202 4.87 2.48 0.60
CA ASN A 202 4.04 1.95 1.70
C ASN A 202 3.61 3.06 2.69
N GLY A 203 4.57 3.87 3.10
CA GLY A 203 4.37 5.21 3.67
C GLY A 203 5.50 6.14 3.29
N ASN A 204 5.44 7.44 3.63
CA ASN A 204 6.46 8.42 3.24
C ASN A 204 7.76 8.31 4.07
N ARG A 205 8.39 7.13 4.08
CA ARG A 205 9.69 6.88 4.72
C ARG A 205 10.69 6.26 3.75
N THR A 206 11.97 6.57 3.91
CA THR A 206 13.04 6.12 3.01
C THR A 206 13.19 4.59 3.02
N TYR A 207 12.97 3.92 4.16
CA TYR A 207 12.96 2.46 4.25
C TYR A 207 11.75 1.78 3.58
N TYR A 208 10.78 2.57 3.08
CA TYR A 208 9.65 2.12 2.27
C TYR A 208 9.85 2.31 0.76
N LEU A 209 10.94 2.95 0.29
CA LEU A 209 11.17 3.20 -1.14
C LEU A 209 11.18 1.93 -2.02
N GLY A 210 11.52 0.76 -1.46
CA GLY A 210 11.54 -0.50 -2.18
C GLY A 210 10.16 -1.08 -2.52
N ARG A 211 9.08 -0.59 -1.90
CA ARG A 211 7.72 -1.16 -2.03
C ARG A 211 6.63 -0.10 -2.00
N SER A 212 5.48 -0.43 -2.58
CA SER A 212 4.26 0.35 -2.47
C SER A 212 3.36 -0.21 -1.34
N GLN A 213 2.05 -0.14 -1.54
CA GLN A 213 0.98 -0.78 -0.79
C GLN A 213 -0.17 -1.08 -1.79
N PRO A 214 -1.30 -1.69 -1.39
CA PRO A 214 -2.43 -1.90 -2.32
C PRO A 214 -2.84 -0.59 -3.03
N PRO A 215 -2.97 -0.56 -4.38
CA PRO A 215 -3.03 0.70 -5.12
C PRO A 215 -4.42 1.35 -5.13
N PHE A 216 -4.73 2.04 -4.04
CA PHE A 216 -6.03 2.71 -3.82
C PHE A 216 -6.09 4.15 -4.33
N PHE A 217 -5.05 4.72 -4.93
CA PHE A 217 -5.03 6.12 -5.39
C PHE A 217 -6.18 6.40 -6.37
N ALA A 218 -6.45 5.51 -7.33
CA ALA A 218 -7.61 5.61 -8.23
C ALA A 218 -8.96 5.64 -7.48
N ALA A 219 -9.08 4.81 -6.44
CA ALA A 219 -10.30 4.75 -5.63
C ALA A 219 -10.46 6.02 -4.78
N MET A 220 -9.37 6.58 -4.25
CA MET A 220 -9.36 7.86 -3.54
C MET A 220 -9.76 9.02 -4.45
N VAL A 221 -9.20 9.08 -5.67
CA VAL A 221 -9.60 10.06 -6.70
C VAL A 221 -11.10 9.93 -7.00
N GLY A 222 -11.61 8.70 -7.09
CA GLY A 222 -13.03 8.42 -7.26
C GLY A 222 -13.90 8.94 -6.12
N GLN A 223 -13.49 8.74 -4.86
CA GLN A 223 -14.21 9.28 -3.70
C GLN A 223 -14.20 10.81 -3.67
N TYR A 224 -13.05 11.44 -3.92
CA TYR A 224 -12.95 12.89 -3.99
C TYR A 224 -13.85 13.47 -5.08
N ALA A 225 -13.85 12.87 -6.27
CA ALA A 225 -14.72 13.27 -7.37
C ALA A 225 -16.21 13.17 -7.02
N ALA A 226 -16.61 12.15 -6.26
CA ALA A 226 -17.99 11.98 -5.80
C ALA A 226 -18.39 13.02 -4.74
N ALA A 227 -17.44 13.44 -3.88
CA ALA A 227 -17.65 14.47 -2.88
C ALA A 227 -17.56 15.90 -3.43
N THR A 228 -17.08 16.08 -4.66
CA THR A 228 -16.82 17.39 -5.28
C THR A 228 -17.35 17.46 -6.73
N ASP A 229 -16.45 17.62 -7.70
CA ASP A 229 -16.73 17.66 -9.13
C ASP A 229 -15.80 16.66 -9.85
N SER A 230 -16.33 15.94 -10.83
CA SER A 230 -15.59 14.93 -11.58
C SER A 230 -14.48 15.50 -12.48
N THR A 231 -14.55 16.79 -12.83
CA THR A 231 -13.54 17.49 -13.62
C THR A 231 -12.30 17.85 -12.81
N GLU A 232 -12.41 18.03 -11.49
CA GLU A 232 -11.27 18.25 -10.60
C GLU A 232 -10.33 17.03 -10.57
N ALA A 233 -10.89 15.83 -10.79
CA ALA A 233 -10.12 14.59 -10.82
C ALA A 233 -9.13 14.48 -11.99
N LEU A 234 -9.33 15.26 -13.07
CA LEU A 234 -8.43 15.26 -14.23
C LEU A 234 -6.99 15.63 -13.87
N ARG A 235 -6.80 16.42 -12.80
CA ARG A 235 -5.47 16.86 -12.37
C ARG A 235 -4.54 15.73 -11.95
N TRP A 236 -5.10 14.57 -11.57
CA TRP A 236 -4.34 13.40 -11.13
C TRP A 236 -4.25 12.32 -12.22
N LEU A 237 -4.73 12.59 -13.44
CA LEU A 237 -4.70 11.62 -14.53
C LEU A 237 -3.27 11.17 -14.85
N ASP A 238 -2.34 12.11 -14.99
CA ASP A 238 -0.93 11.82 -15.27
C ASP A 238 -0.29 10.97 -14.15
N ALA A 239 -0.59 11.28 -12.88
CA ALA A 239 -0.12 10.49 -11.74
C ALA A 239 -0.71 9.08 -11.73
N LEU A 240 -2.00 8.91 -12.08
CA LEU A 240 -2.63 7.58 -12.18
C LEU A 240 -1.99 6.72 -13.27
N GLU A 241 -1.68 7.30 -14.43
CA GLU A 241 -0.98 6.60 -15.51
C GLU A 241 0.45 6.22 -15.12
N ALA A 242 1.16 7.12 -14.44
CA ALA A 242 2.50 6.85 -13.93
C ALA A 242 2.50 5.74 -12.88
N GLU A 243 1.52 5.73 -11.97
CA GLU A 243 1.38 4.65 -11.00
C GLU A 243 1.06 3.31 -11.68
N HIS A 244 0.17 3.29 -12.68
CA HIS A 244 -0.09 2.07 -13.46
C HIS A 244 1.18 1.56 -14.14
N ALA A 245 2.00 2.46 -14.69
CA ALA A 245 3.28 2.11 -15.29
C ALA A 245 4.25 1.48 -14.28
N PHE A 246 4.27 1.93 -13.02
CA PHE A 246 5.04 1.29 -11.94
C PHE A 246 4.57 -0.16 -11.70
N TRP A 247 3.27 -0.41 -11.62
CA TRP A 247 2.74 -1.77 -11.45
C TRP A 247 3.04 -2.66 -12.65
N MET A 248 3.06 -2.09 -13.85
CA MET A 248 3.28 -2.81 -15.11
C MET A 248 4.74 -2.82 -15.57
N GLU A 249 5.67 -2.34 -14.76
CA GLU A 249 7.08 -2.23 -15.11
C GLU A 249 7.66 -3.60 -15.51
N GLY A 250 8.23 -3.67 -16.71
CA GLY A 250 8.81 -4.89 -17.27
C GLY A 250 7.80 -5.89 -17.85
N ALA A 251 6.52 -5.53 -17.98
CA ALA A 251 5.54 -6.36 -18.67
C ALA A 251 5.88 -6.56 -20.16
N ASP A 252 6.35 -5.50 -20.81
CA ASP A 252 6.78 -5.52 -22.21
C ASP A 252 8.01 -6.41 -22.39
N GLY A 253 7.92 -7.42 -23.26
CA GLY A 253 9.01 -8.36 -23.51
C GLY A 253 9.19 -9.46 -22.45
N LEU A 254 8.39 -9.48 -21.38
CA LEU A 254 8.39 -10.59 -20.41
C LEU A 254 7.95 -11.88 -21.11
N ALA A 255 8.74 -12.94 -21.00
CA ALA A 255 8.39 -14.24 -21.58
C ALA A 255 7.23 -14.91 -20.83
N PRO A 256 6.38 -15.72 -21.50
CA PRO A 256 5.42 -16.58 -20.82
C PRO A 256 6.08 -17.49 -19.77
N GLY A 257 5.42 -17.69 -18.63
CA GLY A 257 5.96 -18.47 -17.51
C GLY A 257 7.05 -17.74 -16.71
N ALA A 258 7.18 -16.43 -16.87
CA ALA A 258 8.17 -15.60 -16.17
C ALA A 258 7.51 -14.49 -15.35
N ALA A 259 8.31 -13.92 -14.45
CA ALA A 259 7.93 -12.79 -13.61
C ALA A 259 9.06 -11.77 -13.56
N HIS A 260 8.70 -10.50 -13.52
CA HIS A 260 9.61 -9.39 -13.31
C HIS A 260 8.96 -8.40 -12.33
N ARG A 261 9.60 -8.17 -11.18
CA ARG A 261 9.07 -7.33 -10.10
C ARG A 261 7.60 -7.67 -9.79
N ARG A 262 6.69 -6.68 -9.91
CA ARG A 262 5.24 -6.79 -9.66
C ARG A 262 4.47 -7.45 -10.79
N VAL A 263 5.10 -7.81 -11.91
CA VAL A 263 4.45 -8.40 -13.08
C VAL A 263 4.71 -9.90 -13.16
N VAL A 264 3.66 -10.67 -13.44
CA VAL A 264 3.75 -12.08 -13.85
C VAL A 264 3.12 -12.24 -15.23
N ARG A 265 3.74 -13.06 -16.07
CA ARG A 265 3.14 -13.52 -17.33
C ARG A 265 2.92 -15.02 -17.24
N LEU A 266 1.66 -15.43 -17.25
CA LEU A 266 1.27 -16.84 -17.25
C LEU A 266 1.71 -17.53 -18.56
N ASP A 267 1.68 -18.86 -18.59
CA ASP A 267 2.12 -19.65 -19.75
C ASP A 267 1.32 -19.35 -21.03
N ASP A 268 0.06 -18.96 -20.90
CA ASP A 268 -0.80 -18.56 -22.03
C ASP A 268 -0.60 -17.09 -22.46
N GLY A 269 0.37 -16.39 -21.87
CA GLY A 269 0.69 -15.01 -22.16
C GLY A 269 -0.11 -13.97 -21.37
N THR A 270 -1.08 -14.39 -20.54
CA THR A 270 -1.86 -13.50 -19.67
C THR A 270 -0.94 -12.75 -18.71
N VAL A 271 -1.12 -11.43 -18.60
CA VAL A 271 -0.38 -10.59 -17.65
C VAL A 271 -1.25 -10.29 -16.44
N LEU A 272 -0.72 -10.56 -15.26
CA LEU A 272 -1.31 -10.21 -13.96
C LEU A 272 -0.20 -9.68 -13.05
N ASN A 273 -0.58 -9.27 -11.85
CA ASN A 273 0.34 -8.67 -10.91
C ASN A 273 0.47 -9.47 -9.61
N ARG A 274 1.60 -9.27 -8.94
CA ARG A 274 1.92 -9.78 -7.60
C ARG A 274 2.54 -8.67 -6.77
N TYR A 275 2.52 -8.83 -5.45
CA TYR A 275 3.29 -7.98 -4.55
C TYR A 275 4.79 -8.33 -4.60
N TRP A 276 5.63 -7.30 -4.53
CA TRP A 276 7.08 -7.35 -4.67
C TRP A 276 7.74 -6.09 -4.11
N ASP A 277 8.60 -6.25 -3.09
CA ASP A 277 9.57 -5.21 -2.71
C ASP A 277 10.87 -5.40 -3.52
N ASP A 278 11.55 -4.32 -3.92
CA ASP A 278 12.80 -4.35 -4.70
C ASP A 278 14.06 -4.68 -3.86
N VAL A 279 13.95 -4.68 -2.53
CA VAL A 279 14.99 -5.04 -1.56
C VAL A 279 14.77 -6.47 -1.02
N ALA A 280 15.86 -7.21 -0.81
CA ALA A 280 15.87 -8.55 -0.18
C ALA A 280 16.79 -8.58 1.05
N ALA A 281 16.54 -7.70 2.01
CA ALA A 281 17.25 -7.56 3.27
C ALA A 281 16.24 -7.38 4.43
N PRO A 282 16.63 -7.48 5.71
CA PRO A 282 15.73 -7.17 6.82
C PRO A 282 15.06 -5.79 6.66
N ARG A 283 13.78 -5.67 7.01
CA ARG A 283 13.05 -4.39 7.06
C ARG A 283 13.65 -3.47 8.13
N PRO A 284 14.08 -2.23 7.83
CA PRO A 284 14.65 -1.34 8.85
C PRO A 284 13.72 -1.10 10.04
N GLU A 285 12.41 -1.03 9.80
CA GLU A 285 11.39 -0.82 10.82
C GLU A 285 11.08 -2.07 11.68
N SER A 286 11.51 -3.25 11.25
CA SER A 286 11.35 -4.55 11.95
C SER A 286 12.66 -5.36 11.83
N TYR A 287 13.80 -4.67 11.98
CA TYR A 287 15.10 -5.20 11.57
C TYR A 287 15.51 -6.41 12.38
N ARG A 288 15.33 -6.32 13.70
CA ARG A 288 15.67 -7.38 14.64
C ARG A 288 14.83 -8.62 14.36
N GLU A 289 13.53 -8.45 14.21
CA GLU A 289 12.54 -9.51 13.99
C GLU A 289 12.89 -10.29 12.70
N ASP A 290 13.08 -9.58 11.60
CA ASP A 290 13.44 -10.18 10.31
C ASP A 290 14.81 -10.86 10.38
N TYR A 291 15.82 -10.20 10.97
CA TYR A 291 17.18 -10.71 11.05
C TYR A 291 17.25 -11.99 11.89
N GLU A 292 16.66 -11.99 13.09
CA GLU A 292 16.62 -13.13 14.01
C GLU A 292 15.88 -14.32 13.37
N LEU A 293 14.73 -14.08 12.72
CA LEU A 293 13.96 -15.13 12.03
C LEU A 293 14.80 -15.83 10.95
N ALA A 294 15.49 -15.02 10.14
CA ALA A 294 16.33 -15.52 9.05
C ALA A 294 17.58 -16.26 9.54
N GLN A 295 18.04 -16.04 10.77
CA GLN A 295 19.19 -16.78 11.31
C GLN A 295 18.92 -18.29 11.42
N SER A 296 17.65 -18.69 11.51
CA SER A 296 17.26 -20.10 11.53
C SER A 296 17.36 -20.80 10.15
N LEU A 297 17.63 -20.04 9.08
CA LEU A 297 17.76 -20.54 7.71
C LEU A 297 19.22 -20.50 7.21
N PRO A 298 19.58 -21.38 6.24
CA PRO A 298 20.84 -21.26 5.51
C PRO A 298 20.98 -19.89 4.86
N GLU A 299 22.20 -19.34 4.83
CA GLU A 299 22.48 -17.99 4.30
C GLU A 299 21.92 -17.76 2.89
N ALA A 300 22.02 -18.77 2.02
CA ALA A 300 21.52 -18.72 0.65
C ALA A 300 19.98 -18.57 0.53
N GLU A 301 19.22 -18.94 1.56
CA GLU A 301 17.76 -18.89 1.56
C GLU A 301 17.20 -17.59 2.17
N ARG A 302 18.01 -16.88 2.96
CA ARG A 302 17.59 -15.66 3.68
C ARG A 302 17.08 -14.55 2.75
N PRO A 303 17.71 -14.26 1.59
CA PRO A 303 17.19 -13.23 0.69
C PRO A 303 15.77 -13.49 0.20
N ALA A 304 15.40 -14.76 -0.03
CA ALA A 304 14.06 -15.14 -0.45
C ALA A 304 13.03 -14.93 0.68
N LEU A 305 13.40 -15.26 1.93
CA LEU A 305 12.57 -14.95 3.09
C LEU A 305 12.36 -13.43 3.22
N TYR A 306 13.43 -12.64 3.20
CA TYR A 306 13.34 -11.17 3.29
C TYR A 306 12.47 -10.56 2.19
N ARG A 307 12.60 -11.04 0.95
CA ARG A 307 11.74 -10.60 -0.16
C ARG A 307 10.27 -10.86 0.12
N ASN A 308 9.92 -12.03 0.66
CA ASN A 308 8.52 -12.36 0.96
C ASN A 308 7.99 -11.63 2.19
N LEU A 309 8.81 -11.40 3.22
CA LEU A 309 8.44 -10.56 4.37
C LEU A 309 8.08 -9.15 3.91
N ARG A 310 8.93 -8.55 3.07
CA ARG A 310 8.70 -7.22 2.52
C ARG A 310 7.54 -7.16 1.53
N ALA A 311 7.37 -8.18 0.69
CA ALA A 311 6.22 -8.27 -0.21
C ALA A 311 4.90 -8.45 0.57
N ALA A 312 4.90 -9.13 1.72
CA ALA A 312 3.75 -9.18 2.62
C ALA A 312 3.43 -7.77 3.16
N ALA A 313 4.44 -6.98 3.51
CA ALA A 313 4.22 -5.58 3.90
C ALA A 313 3.69 -4.72 2.73
N GLU A 314 4.12 -4.95 1.49
CA GLU A 314 3.52 -4.30 0.30
C GLU A 314 2.06 -4.73 0.09
N SER A 315 1.67 -5.93 0.51
CA SER A 315 0.28 -6.37 0.43
C SER A 315 -0.64 -5.70 1.45
N GLY A 316 -0.08 -5.04 2.46
CA GLY A 316 -0.79 -4.56 3.64
C GLY A 316 -1.19 -5.67 4.63
N TRP A 317 -0.94 -6.94 4.31
CA TRP A 317 -1.28 -8.12 5.13
C TRP A 317 -0.03 -8.77 5.76
N ASP A 318 0.80 -7.98 6.45
CA ASP A 318 1.98 -8.42 7.19
C ASP A 318 1.63 -8.70 8.67
N PHE A 319 1.48 -9.94 9.12
CA PHE A 319 1.49 -11.18 8.35
C PHE A 319 0.16 -11.92 8.47
N SER A 320 0.00 -12.92 7.60
CA SER A 320 -1.21 -13.73 7.45
C SER A 320 -0.86 -15.14 6.98
N SER A 321 -1.64 -16.12 7.44
CA SER A 321 -1.67 -17.48 6.94
C SER A 321 -1.90 -17.53 5.44
N ARG A 322 -2.61 -16.53 4.88
CA ARG A 322 -2.80 -16.29 3.42
C ARG A 322 -1.53 -16.48 2.61
N TRP A 323 -0.38 -16.17 3.21
CA TRP A 323 0.91 -16.18 2.56
C TRP A 323 1.78 -17.38 2.95
N MET A 324 1.41 -18.20 3.93
CA MET A 324 2.28 -19.17 4.59
C MET A 324 1.91 -20.62 4.23
N ARG A 325 2.80 -21.35 3.53
CA ARG A 325 2.53 -22.76 3.16
C ARG A 325 2.23 -23.64 4.37
N ASP A 326 2.89 -23.36 5.48
CA ASP A 326 2.50 -23.84 6.81
C ASP A 326 1.99 -22.64 7.61
N PRO A 327 0.67 -22.57 7.91
CA PRO A 327 0.10 -21.45 8.65
C PRO A 327 0.66 -21.22 10.06
N SER A 328 1.48 -22.13 10.59
CA SER A 328 2.16 -21.99 11.89
C SER A 328 3.60 -21.47 11.79
N ASP A 329 4.17 -21.39 10.58
CA ASP A 329 5.58 -21.04 10.38
C ASP A 329 5.77 -19.91 9.36
N LEU A 330 6.14 -18.74 9.87
CA LEU A 330 6.36 -17.52 9.08
C LEU A 330 7.51 -17.66 8.07
N ARG A 331 8.41 -18.63 8.24
CA ARG A 331 9.49 -18.89 7.27
C ARG A 331 8.98 -19.47 5.97
N THR A 332 7.73 -19.94 5.95
CA THR A 332 7.10 -20.57 4.77
C THR A 332 6.32 -19.58 3.89
N LEU A 333 6.56 -18.28 4.06
CA LEU A 333 5.95 -17.24 3.22
C LEU A 333 6.24 -17.44 1.73
N GLU A 334 5.21 -17.36 0.90
CA GLU A 334 5.27 -17.53 -0.55
C GLU A 334 4.62 -16.37 -1.34
N VAL A 335 4.50 -15.17 -0.76
CA VAL A 335 3.84 -13.98 -1.36
C VAL A 335 4.19 -13.76 -2.83
N THR A 336 5.49 -13.77 -3.16
CA THR A 336 5.98 -13.51 -4.53
C THR A 336 5.68 -14.64 -5.52
N ALA A 337 5.21 -15.80 -5.05
CA ALA A 337 4.76 -16.90 -5.87
C ALA A 337 3.26 -16.84 -6.20
N LEU A 338 2.54 -15.85 -5.66
CA LEU A 338 1.09 -15.72 -5.80
C LEU A 338 0.69 -14.56 -6.70
N VAL A 339 -0.42 -14.73 -7.41
CA VAL A 339 -1.24 -13.66 -7.99
C VAL A 339 -2.35 -13.36 -6.99
N PRO A 340 -2.29 -12.22 -6.29
CA PRO A 340 -3.29 -11.85 -5.29
C PRO A 340 -4.58 -11.37 -5.97
N VAL A 341 -5.72 -11.86 -5.48
CA VAL A 341 -7.04 -11.51 -6.03
C VAL A 341 -7.40 -10.03 -5.80
N ASP A 342 -7.01 -9.48 -4.65
CA ASP A 342 -7.22 -8.10 -4.26
C ASP A 342 -6.41 -7.12 -5.11
N LEU A 343 -5.11 -7.35 -5.27
CA LEU A 343 -4.24 -6.51 -6.12
C LEU A 343 -4.79 -6.40 -7.55
N ASN A 344 -5.14 -7.54 -8.14
CA ASN A 344 -5.60 -7.53 -9.53
C ASN A 344 -7.01 -6.94 -9.68
N SER A 345 -7.83 -6.98 -8.62
CA SER A 345 -9.12 -6.26 -8.59
C SER A 345 -8.93 -4.75 -8.51
N LEU A 346 -7.96 -4.28 -7.73
CA LEU A 346 -7.56 -2.88 -7.65
C LEU A 346 -7.04 -2.36 -9.00
N LEU A 347 -6.22 -3.14 -9.70
CA LEU A 347 -5.71 -2.74 -11.01
C LEU A 347 -6.80 -2.68 -12.08
N VAL A 348 -7.83 -3.54 -12.04
CA VAL A 348 -9.02 -3.39 -12.89
C VAL A 348 -9.71 -2.05 -12.60
N HIS A 349 -9.82 -1.68 -11.32
CA HIS A 349 -10.43 -0.40 -10.93
C HIS A 349 -9.60 0.81 -11.36
N GLN A 350 -8.27 0.74 -11.24
CA GLN A 350 -7.35 1.77 -11.70
C GLN A 350 -7.47 1.98 -13.22
N GLU A 351 -7.40 0.90 -14.02
CA GLU A 351 -7.55 0.94 -15.48
C GLU A 351 -8.89 1.54 -15.91
N ARG A 352 -9.99 1.18 -15.23
CA ARG A 352 -11.33 1.79 -15.46
C ARG A 352 -11.36 3.27 -15.14
N THR A 353 -10.73 3.67 -14.04
CA THR A 353 -10.72 5.06 -13.58
C THR A 353 -9.96 5.94 -14.55
N ILE A 354 -8.78 5.50 -15.00
CA ILE A 354 -7.99 6.19 -16.02
C ILE A 354 -8.80 6.34 -17.31
N GLY A 355 -9.43 5.26 -17.80
CA GLY A 355 -10.28 5.32 -18.99
C GLY A 355 -11.45 6.30 -18.87
N ARG A 356 -12.08 6.39 -17.69
CA ARG A 356 -13.15 7.36 -17.41
C ARG A 356 -12.64 8.80 -17.43
N LEU A 357 -11.46 9.06 -16.86
CA LEU A 357 -10.87 10.40 -16.86
C LEU A 357 -10.48 10.85 -18.27
N HIS A 358 -9.94 9.96 -19.10
CA HIS A 358 -9.73 10.26 -20.54
C HIS A 358 -11.03 10.60 -21.26
N ALA A 359 -12.12 9.90 -20.96
CA ALA A 359 -13.43 10.22 -21.53
C ALA A 359 -13.92 11.62 -21.10
N ILE A 360 -13.71 12.00 -19.83
CA ILE A 360 -14.02 13.35 -19.32
C ILE A 360 -13.14 14.41 -19.99
N ALA A 361 -11.86 14.09 -20.24
CA ALA A 361 -10.93 14.96 -20.97
C ALA A 361 -11.24 15.09 -22.47
N GLY A 362 -12.16 14.27 -23.00
CA GLY A 362 -12.53 14.24 -24.41
C GLY A 362 -11.65 13.33 -25.29
N ASP A 363 -10.73 12.55 -24.70
CA ASP A 363 -9.92 11.57 -25.43
C ASP A 363 -10.63 10.21 -25.50
N ALA A 364 -11.51 10.08 -26.49
CA ALA A 364 -12.26 8.85 -26.71
C ALA A 364 -11.38 7.67 -27.16
N ALA A 365 -10.18 7.92 -27.70
CA ALA A 365 -9.29 6.85 -28.15
C ALA A 365 -8.60 6.19 -26.95
N GLU A 366 -8.02 7.00 -26.06
CA GLU A 366 -7.41 6.52 -24.82
C GLU A 366 -8.45 5.91 -23.88
N ALA A 367 -9.63 6.51 -23.77
CA ALA A 367 -10.72 5.94 -22.98
C ALA A 367 -11.06 4.50 -23.40
N ARG A 368 -11.13 4.23 -24.72
CA ARG A 368 -11.37 2.87 -25.25
C ARG A 368 -10.19 1.93 -25.02
N ARG A 369 -8.95 2.43 -25.14
CA ARG A 369 -7.73 1.63 -24.89
C ARG A 369 -7.72 1.14 -23.44
N TRP A 370 -7.92 2.04 -22.48
CA TRP A 370 -7.95 1.73 -21.05
C TRP A 370 -9.12 0.82 -20.67
N ALA A 371 -10.30 1.03 -21.24
CA ALA A 371 -11.44 0.12 -21.05
C ALA A 371 -11.12 -1.31 -21.51
N ALA A 372 -10.44 -1.47 -22.66
CA ALA A 372 -10.03 -2.78 -23.15
C ALA A 372 -8.99 -3.47 -22.24
N LEU A 373 -8.06 -2.71 -21.65
CA LEU A 373 -7.11 -3.24 -20.66
C LEU A 373 -7.84 -3.76 -19.41
N ALA A 374 -8.75 -2.94 -18.86
CA ALA A 374 -9.55 -3.33 -17.70
C ALA A 374 -10.40 -4.58 -17.95
N ASP A 375 -11.04 -4.68 -19.12
CA ASP A 375 -11.87 -5.82 -19.49
C ASP A 375 -11.02 -7.09 -19.68
N ALA A 376 -9.83 -6.97 -20.28
CA ALA A 376 -8.90 -8.07 -20.43
C ALA A 376 -8.41 -8.59 -19.06
N ARG A 377 -8.01 -7.70 -18.15
CA ARG A 377 -7.58 -8.07 -16.79
C ARG A 377 -8.72 -8.66 -15.99
N ARG A 378 -9.92 -8.08 -16.07
CA ARG A 378 -11.13 -8.62 -15.43
C ARG A 378 -11.43 -10.04 -15.90
N ALA A 379 -11.40 -10.28 -17.20
CA ALA A 379 -11.63 -11.61 -17.76
C ALA A 379 -10.55 -12.61 -17.34
N ALA A 380 -9.28 -12.19 -17.34
CA ALA A 380 -8.17 -12.99 -16.87
C ALA A 380 -8.32 -13.39 -15.40
N LEU A 381 -8.57 -12.41 -14.52
CA LEU A 381 -8.70 -12.66 -13.07
C LEU A 381 -9.85 -13.62 -12.77
N ARG A 382 -11.03 -13.40 -13.35
CA ARG A 382 -12.18 -14.32 -13.18
C ARG A 382 -11.84 -15.74 -13.59
N ARG A 383 -11.19 -15.91 -14.75
CA ARG A 383 -10.83 -17.24 -15.27
C ARG A 383 -9.86 -17.99 -14.34
N VAL A 384 -8.84 -17.31 -13.81
CA VAL A 384 -7.78 -17.98 -13.05
C VAL A 384 -8.13 -18.11 -11.56
N ALA A 385 -8.77 -17.10 -10.97
CA ALA A 385 -8.95 -17.00 -9.51
C ALA A 385 -10.30 -17.51 -9.01
N PHE A 386 -11.37 -17.47 -9.83
CA PHE A 386 -12.68 -17.97 -9.40
C PHE A 386 -12.72 -19.49 -9.47
N ASP A 387 -13.10 -20.12 -8.36
CA ASP A 387 -13.38 -21.54 -8.31
C ASP A 387 -14.91 -21.78 -8.29
N PRO A 388 -15.49 -22.40 -9.33
CA PRO A 388 -16.94 -22.61 -9.40
C PRO A 388 -17.44 -23.69 -8.44
N GLU A 389 -16.60 -24.61 -7.99
CA GLU A 389 -17.00 -25.67 -7.03
C GLU A 389 -17.05 -25.10 -5.62
N ALA A 390 -16.04 -24.32 -5.23
CA ALA A 390 -16.04 -23.62 -3.95
C ALA A 390 -16.97 -22.39 -3.93
N GLY A 391 -17.28 -21.83 -5.10
CA GLY A 391 -18.10 -20.63 -5.25
C GLY A 391 -17.40 -19.36 -4.77
N ALA A 392 -16.07 -19.28 -4.83
CA ALA A 392 -15.29 -18.19 -4.27
C ALA A 392 -14.04 -17.87 -5.11
N PHE A 393 -13.46 -16.70 -4.86
CA PHE A 393 -12.18 -16.30 -5.45
C PHE A 393 -11.00 -16.62 -4.54
N PHE A 394 -9.88 -17.02 -5.14
CA PHE A 394 -8.64 -17.38 -4.44
C PHE A 394 -7.42 -16.74 -5.09
N ASP A 395 -6.36 -16.56 -4.31
CA ASP A 395 -5.04 -16.27 -4.86
C ASP A 395 -4.54 -17.47 -5.68
N VAL A 396 -3.68 -17.23 -6.67
CA VAL A 396 -3.23 -18.26 -7.62
C VAL A 396 -1.71 -18.37 -7.62
N ARG A 397 -1.17 -19.58 -7.49
CA ARG A 397 0.26 -19.84 -7.72
C ARG A 397 0.58 -19.69 -9.20
N TRP A 398 1.19 -18.59 -9.58
CA TRP A 398 1.31 -18.20 -11.00
C TRP A 398 2.12 -19.19 -11.85
N ARG A 399 3.02 -19.96 -11.22
CA ARG A 399 3.83 -21.00 -11.91
C ARG A 399 3.05 -22.27 -12.22
N THR A 400 2.10 -22.65 -11.37
CA THR A 400 1.36 -23.92 -11.50
C THR A 400 -0.08 -23.72 -11.96
N GLY A 401 -0.61 -22.50 -11.85
CA GLY A 401 -2.02 -22.20 -12.05
C GLY A 401 -2.92 -22.69 -10.90
N GLU A 402 -2.35 -23.23 -9.84
CA GLU A 402 -3.09 -23.79 -8.70
C GLU A 402 -3.68 -22.66 -7.85
N ARG A 403 -4.97 -22.76 -7.55
CA ARG A 403 -5.67 -21.88 -6.60
C ARG A 403 -5.34 -22.28 -5.17
N VAL A 404 -5.12 -21.31 -4.30
CA VAL A 404 -4.84 -21.52 -2.88
C VAL A 404 -6.15 -21.71 -2.11
N THR A 405 -6.78 -22.88 -2.28
CA THR A 405 -8.12 -23.17 -1.74
C THR A 405 -8.11 -23.68 -0.30
N ASP A 406 -6.96 -24.09 0.21
CA ASP A 406 -6.74 -24.64 1.55
C ASP A 406 -6.77 -23.59 2.67
N ARG A 407 -6.65 -22.30 2.29
CA ARG A 407 -6.67 -21.15 3.22
C ARG A 407 -7.49 -19.98 2.65
N PRO A 408 -8.82 -20.11 2.57
CA PRO A 408 -9.70 -19.05 2.08
C PRO A 408 -9.57 -17.80 2.96
N THR A 409 -9.65 -16.62 2.34
CA THR A 409 -9.50 -15.33 3.04
C THR A 409 -10.52 -14.31 2.58
N LEU A 410 -10.69 -13.25 3.38
CA LEU A 410 -11.58 -12.14 3.05
C LEU A 410 -11.14 -11.30 1.84
N ALA A 411 -9.95 -11.56 1.27
CA ALA A 411 -9.52 -10.94 0.01
C ALA A 411 -10.50 -11.22 -1.15
N MET A 412 -11.30 -12.29 -1.07
CA MET A 412 -12.36 -12.60 -2.03
C MET A 412 -13.46 -11.53 -2.10
N ALA A 413 -13.53 -10.62 -1.14
CA ALA A 413 -14.42 -9.46 -1.19
C ALA A 413 -13.99 -8.43 -2.24
N ALA A 414 -12.70 -8.33 -2.58
CA ALA A 414 -12.20 -7.31 -3.51
C ALA A 414 -12.79 -7.43 -4.93
N PRO A 415 -12.92 -8.65 -5.53
CA PRO A 415 -13.65 -8.83 -6.78
C PRO A 415 -15.10 -8.34 -6.75
N LEU A 416 -15.76 -8.43 -5.60
CA LEU A 416 -17.12 -7.93 -5.43
C LEU A 416 -17.10 -6.40 -5.30
N TYR A 417 -16.23 -5.86 -4.44
CA TYR A 417 -16.11 -4.44 -4.21
C TYR A 417 -15.75 -3.62 -5.47
N PHE A 418 -14.90 -4.17 -6.34
CA PHE A 418 -14.48 -3.48 -7.57
C PHE A 418 -15.29 -3.88 -8.82
N GLY A 419 -16.35 -4.67 -8.65
CA GLY A 419 -17.21 -5.10 -9.76
C GLY A 419 -16.46 -5.93 -10.81
N VAL A 420 -15.57 -6.81 -10.35
CA VAL A 420 -14.87 -7.79 -11.19
C VAL A 420 -15.79 -8.99 -11.42
N ALA A 421 -16.40 -9.54 -10.37
CA ALA A 421 -17.22 -10.75 -10.47
C ALA A 421 -18.42 -10.57 -11.42
N SER A 422 -18.87 -11.64 -12.08
CA SER A 422 -20.22 -11.67 -12.68
C SER A 422 -21.30 -11.70 -11.61
N PRO A 423 -22.57 -11.43 -11.95
CA PRO A 423 -23.68 -11.57 -11.00
C PRO A 423 -23.71 -12.93 -10.30
N GLU A 424 -23.46 -14.02 -11.03
CA GLU A 424 -23.47 -15.39 -10.49
C GLU A 424 -22.27 -15.66 -9.58
N GLU A 425 -21.07 -15.25 -10.00
CA GLU A 425 -19.84 -15.37 -9.20
C GLU A 425 -19.93 -14.56 -7.91
N GLY A 426 -20.48 -13.35 -7.99
CA GLY A 426 -20.66 -12.48 -6.83
C GLY A 426 -21.72 -13.01 -5.86
N ALA A 427 -22.83 -13.55 -6.36
CA ALA A 427 -23.84 -14.20 -5.52
C ALA A 427 -23.27 -15.45 -4.81
N ALA A 428 -22.49 -16.27 -5.51
CA ALA A 428 -21.83 -17.44 -4.92
C ALA A 428 -20.81 -17.04 -3.84
N THR A 429 -19.95 -16.06 -4.15
CA THR A 429 -18.94 -15.58 -3.19
C THR A 429 -19.59 -14.92 -1.98
N ALA A 430 -20.69 -14.18 -2.18
CA ALA A 430 -21.46 -13.58 -1.09
C ALA A 430 -22.00 -14.64 -0.12
N ALA A 431 -22.48 -15.78 -0.63
CA ALA A 431 -22.93 -16.88 0.21
C ALA A 431 -21.78 -17.51 1.02
N VAL A 432 -20.57 -17.58 0.45
CA VAL A 432 -19.37 -18.04 1.19
C VAL A 432 -18.97 -17.04 2.28
N LEU A 433 -18.95 -15.74 1.97
CA LEU A 433 -18.63 -14.69 2.93
C LEU A 433 -19.58 -14.69 4.15
N GLU A 434 -20.88 -14.78 3.89
CA GLU A 434 -21.90 -14.88 4.94
C GLU A 434 -21.74 -16.15 5.77
N ARG A 435 -21.59 -17.30 5.13
CA ARG A 435 -21.56 -18.61 5.81
C ARG A 435 -20.30 -18.81 6.65
N ASP A 436 -19.15 -18.42 6.12
CA ASP A 436 -17.85 -18.88 6.63
C ASP A 436 -17.03 -17.78 7.32
N PHE A 437 -17.37 -16.50 7.12
CA PHE A 437 -16.56 -15.38 7.61
C PHE A 437 -17.32 -14.37 8.49
N LEU A 438 -18.65 -14.35 8.46
CA LEU A 438 -19.43 -13.42 9.29
C LEU A 438 -19.53 -13.90 10.73
N GLU A 439 -18.77 -13.26 11.62
CA GLU A 439 -18.73 -13.53 13.06
C GLU A 439 -19.60 -12.52 13.86
N PRO A 440 -19.82 -12.72 15.18
CA PRO A 440 -20.66 -11.82 15.99
C PRO A 440 -20.25 -10.35 15.95
N GLY A 441 -18.98 -10.05 15.69
CA GLY A 441 -18.41 -8.69 15.65
C GLY A 441 -18.20 -8.13 14.26
N GLY A 442 -18.57 -8.84 13.19
CA GLY A 442 -18.24 -8.50 11.80
C GLY A 442 -17.50 -9.64 11.11
N PHE A 443 -16.87 -9.37 9.97
CA PHE A 443 -16.15 -10.38 9.20
C PHE A 443 -14.75 -10.66 9.76
N VAL A 444 -14.40 -11.93 9.91
CA VAL A 444 -13.04 -12.36 10.28
C VAL A 444 -12.11 -12.37 9.06
N THR A 445 -10.84 -12.02 9.22
CA THR A 445 -9.90 -11.89 8.10
C THR A 445 -9.61 -13.22 7.38
N THR A 446 -9.39 -14.27 8.16
CA THR A 446 -9.24 -15.65 7.70
C THR A 446 -9.95 -16.58 8.68
N ARG A 447 -9.99 -17.88 8.37
CA ARG A 447 -10.52 -18.90 9.30
C ARG A 447 -9.43 -19.61 10.10
N ILE A 448 -8.19 -19.15 9.99
CA ILE A 448 -7.02 -19.80 10.59
C ILE A 448 -6.49 -18.91 11.69
N ALA A 449 -6.40 -19.43 12.91
CA ALA A 449 -5.80 -18.73 14.05
C ALA A 449 -4.29 -19.01 14.11
N SER A 450 -3.52 -18.35 13.23
CA SER A 450 -2.06 -18.54 13.11
C SER A 450 -1.24 -17.88 14.22
N GLY A 451 -1.84 -16.93 14.96
CA GLY A 451 -1.14 -15.99 15.84
C GLY A 451 -0.60 -14.74 15.12
N GLN A 452 -0.68 -14.69 13.79
CA GLN A 452 -0.43 -13.47 13.01
C GLN A 452 -1.65 -12.53 13.06
N GLN A 453 -1.43 -11.25 12.74
CA GLN A 453 -2.46 -10.24 12.95
C GLN A 453 -3.54 -10.19 11.85
N TRP A 454 -3.22 -10.57 10.61
CA TRP A 454 -4.17 -10.63 9.50
C TRP A 454 -4.78 -12.02 9.36
N ASP A 455 -5.33 -12.52 10.46
CA ASP A 455 -5.88 -13.86 10.62
C ASP A 455 -6.95 -13.90 11.71
N ALA A 456 -7.66 -15.02 11.84
CA ALA A 456 -8.58 -15.21 12.96
C ALA A 456 -7.87 -15.03 14.32
N PRO A 457 -8.53 -14.42 15.31
CA PRO A 457 -9.93 -13.98 15.31
C PRO A 457 -10.12 -12.51 14.89
N ASN A 458 -9.10 -11.87 14.31
CA ASN A 458 -9.13 -10.45 14.04
C ASN A 458 -10.02 -10.12 12.84
N GLY A 459 -10.79 -9.05 12.98
CA GLY A 459 -11.43 -8.32 11.90
C GLY A 459 -10.83 -6.92 11.77
N TRP A 460 -10.69 -6.47 10.53
CA TRP A 460 -10.04 -5.21 10.19
C TRP A 460 -11.02 -4.26 9.48
N PRO A 461 -11.10 -2.98 9.89
CA PRO A 461 -11.99 -1.99 9.27
C PRO A 461 -11.99 -1.98 7.73
N PRO A 462 -10.83 -1.98 7.03
CA PRO A 462 -10.83 -1.97 5.57
C PRO A 462 -11.57 -3.16 4.97
N LEU A 463 -11.40 -4.35 5.55
CA LEU A 463 -12.04 -5.54 5.03
C LEU A 463 -13.53 -5.59 5.37
N GLN A 464 -13.96 -4.98 6.47
CA GLN A 464 -15.40 -4.82 6.76
C GLN A 464 -16.07 -4.00 5.67
N TRP A 465 -15.49 -2.84 5.35
CA TRP A 465 -16.00 -1.92 4.34
C TRP A 465 -16.05 -2.57 2.95
N LEU A 466 -14.93 -3.15 2.51
CA LEU A 466 -14.85 -3.81 1.20
C LEU A 466 -15.87 -4.95 1.08
N THR A 467 -16.05 -5.74 2.15
CA THR A 467 -16.98 -6.87 2.16
C THR A 467 -18.42 -6.40 2.15
N ALA A 468 -18.82 -5.48 3.03
CA ALA A 468 -20.18 -4.97 3.10
C ALA A 468 -20.62 -4.30 1.78
N GLU A 469 -19.81 -3.39 1.24
CA GLU A 469 -20.11 -2.72 -0.03
C GLU A 469 -20.02 -3.66 -1.24
N GLY A 470 -19.14 -4.67 -1.17
CA GLY A 470 -19.11 -5.78 -2.12
C GLY A 470 -20.42 -6.56 -2.11
N LEU A 471 -20.92 -6.97 -0.94
CA LEU A 471 -22.19 -7.68 -0.78
C LEU A 471 -23.37 -6.86 -1.29
N ARG A 472 -23.42 -5.55 -0.98
CA ARG A 472 -24.47 -4.64 -1.51
C ARG A 472 -24.51 -4.64 -3.02
N ARG A 473 -23.35 -4.56 -3.70
CA ARG A 473 -23.27 -4.57 -5.17
C ARG A 473 -23.89 -5.82 -5.80
N TYR A 474 -23.87 -6.95 -5.09
CA TYR A 474 -24.42 -8.22 -5.57
C TYR A 474 -25.75 -8.60 -4.90
N GLY A 475 -26.50 -7.59 -4.40
CA GLY A 475 -27.87 -7.76 -3.94
C GLY A 475 -28.01 -8.37 -2.55
N ARG A 476 -26.92 -8.44 -1.77
CA ARG A 476 -26.92 -8.92 -0.37
C ARG A 476 -26.79 -7.77 0.64
N ALA A 477 -27.65 -6.76 0.47
CA ALA A 477 -27.72 -5.63 1.39
C ALA A 477 -28.13 -6.08 2.80
N ASP A 478 -28.94 -7.13 2.92
CA ASP A 478 -29.32 -7.77 4.18
C ASP A 478 -28.11 -8.18 5.03
N VAL A 479 -27.14 -8.88 4.43
CA VAL A 479 -25.91 -9.33 5.12
C VAL A 479 -24.98 -8.14 5.38
N ALA A 480 -24.91 -7.20 4.44
CA ALA A 480 -24.10 -6.00 4.61
C ALA A 480 -24.57 -5.16 5.78
N ASP A 481 -25.88 -4.96 5.93
CA ASP A 481 -26.51 -4.24 7.05
C ASP A 481 -26.25 -4.97 8.37
N GLU A 482 -26.43 -6.30 8.40
CA GLU A 482 -26.15 -7.10 9.60
C GLU A 482 -24.67 -7.00 10.03
N ALA A 483 -23.74 -7.13 9.08
CA ALA A 483 -22.31 -7.03 9.39
C ALA A 483 -21.90 -5.63 9.84
N ARG A 484 -22.46 -4.59 9.23
CA ARG A 484 -22.29 -3.19 9.62
C ARG A 484 -22.74 -2.98 11.07
N ASP A 485 -23.94 -3.43 11.41
CA ASP A 485 -24.52 -3.24 12.74
C ASP A 485 -23.70 -3.96 13.83
N ARG A 486 -23.27 -5.20 13.55
CA ARG A 486 -22.36 -5.97 14.42
C ARG A 486 -21.03 -5.24 14.65
N TRP A 487 -20.43 -4.72 13.57
CA TRP A 487 -19.17 -3.99 13.63
C TRP A 487 -19.27 -2.68 14.42
N LEU A 488 -20.31 -1.86 14.15
CA LEU A 488 -20.54 -0.61 14.88
C LEU A 488 -20.84 -0.86 16.36
N ALA A 489 -21.60 -1.90 16.69
CA ALA A 489 -21.84 -2.28 18.07
C ALA A 489 -20.54 -2.64 18.81
N LEU A 490 -19.64 -3.39 18.16
CA LEU A 490 -18.33 -3.71 18.70
C LEU A 490 -17.46 -2.46 18.89
N ASN A 491 -17.38 -1.59 17.88
CA ASN A 491 -16.61 -0.34 17.96
C ASN A 491 -17.12 0.55 19.10
N ARG A 492 -18.44 0.78 19.18
CA ARG A 492 -19.06 1.60 20.24
C ARG A 492 -18.81 1.01 21.62
N ARG A 493 -18.89 -0.32 21.78
CA ARG A 493 -18.60 -1.00 23.05
C ARG A 493 -17.15 -0.78 23.48
N VAL A 494 -16.19 -0.98 22.58
CA VAL A 494 -14.76 -0.78 22.88
C VAL A 494 -14.51 0.68 23.23
N TYR A 495 -15.02 1.61 22.43
CA TYR A 495 -14.91 3.04 22.70
C TYR A 495 -15.50 3.43 24.06
N GLN A 496 -16.67 2.93 24.43
CA GLN A 496 -17.27 3.17 25.76
C GLN A 496 -16.41 2.63 26.90
N ALA A 497 -15.70 1.52 26.68
CA ALA A 497 -14.87 0.90 27.71
C ALA A 497 -13.48 1.55 27.85
N THR A 498 -12.92 2.09 26.77
CA THR A 498 -11.50 2.53 26.72
C THR A 498 -11.34 4.02 26.44
N GLY A 499 -12.38 4.67 25.90
CA GLY A 499 -12.32 6.01 25.35
C GLY A 499 -11.62 6.09 23.98
N LYS A 500 -11.30 4.97 23.34
CA LYS A 500 -10.42 4.93 22.16
C LYS A 500 -10.94 4.04 21.05
N MET A 501 -10.59 4.38 19.82
CA MET A 501 -10.70 3.52 18.64
C MET A 501 -9.37 2.77 18.43
N THR A 502 -9.43 1.50 18.05
CA THR A 502 -8.25 0.66 17.83
C THR A 502 -8.03 0.32 16.36
N GLU A 503 -6.81 -0.10 16.02
CA GLU A 503 -6.42 -0.55 14.67
C GLU A 503 -7.27 -1.73 14.17
N LYS A 504 -7.50 -2.73 15.02
CA LYS A 504 -8.25 -3.97 14.72
C LYS A 504 -9.02 -4.48 15.94
N TYR A 505 -9.93 -5.43 15.72
CA TYR A 505 -10.88 -5.95 16.72
C TYR A 505 -10.99 -7.48 16.68
N ASP A 506 -11.19 -8.13 17.82
CA ASP A 506 -11.57 -9.54 17.88
C ASP A 506 -13.06 -9.65 17.54
N VAL A 507 -13.38 -10.22 16.38
CA VAL A 507 -14.76 -10.29 15.90
C VAL A 507 -15.48 -11.57 16.33
N ALA A 508 -14.75 -12.55 16.88
CA ALA A 508 -15.29 -13.82 17.34
C ALA A 508 -15.66 -13.77 18.83
N ASP A 509 -14.77 -13.24 19.67
CA ASP A 509 -14.99 -13.01 21.10
C ASP A 509 -14.94 -11.52 21.43
N LEU A 510 -16.12 -10.90 21.45
CA LEU A 510 -16.30 -9.46 21.65
C LEU A 510 -15.83 -8.96 23.02
N SER A 511 -15.52 -9.86 23.97
CA SER A 511 -15.01 -9.50 25.29
C SER A 511 -13.49 -9.31 25.35
N ARG A 512 -12.77 -9.78 24.32
CA ARG A 512 -11.32 -9.78 24.28
C ARG A 512 -10.78 -8.62 23.46
N PRO A 513 -9.63 -8.05 23.85
CA PRO A 513 -8.88 -7.18 22.96
C PRO A 513 -8.28 -8.00 21.81
N ALA A 514 -8.22 -7.38 20.63
CA ALA A 514 -7.48 -7.94 19.49
C ALA A 514 -5.97 -7.97 19.75
N GLY A 515 -5.24 -8.85 19.05
CA GLY A 515 -3.80 -9.00 19.20
C GLY A 515 -3.14 -9.72 18.03
N GLY A 516 -1.96 -10.31 18.27
CA GLY A 516 -1.17 -11.02 17.25
C GLY A 516 -0.27 -10.11 16.42
N GLY A 517 0.63 -10.71 15.64
CA GLY A 517 1.64 -9.99 14.84
C GLY A 517 2.87 -9.55 15.64
N GLU A 518 3.62 -8.61 15.08
CA GLU A 518 4.95 -8.20 15.59
C GLU A 518 4.93 -6.98 16.52
N TYR A 519 3.77 -6.32 16.72
CA TYR A 519 3.62 -5.16 17.60
C TYR A 519 2.26 -5.13 18.33
N PRO A 520 2.13 -4.39 19.46
CA PRO A 520 0.88 -4.24 20.19
C PRO A 520 -0.21 -3.53 19.37
N ASN A 521 -1.49 -3.77 19.66
CA ASN A 521 -2.61 -3.07 19.02
C ASN A 521 -2.47 -1.54 19.18
N GLN A 522 -2.73 -0.78 18.11
CA GLN A 522 -2.52 0.67 18.10
C GLN A 522 -3.82 1.45 18.36
N ASP A 523 -3.68 2.59 19.03
CA ASP A 523 -4.75 3.54 19.32
C ASP A 523 -4.83 4.62 18.23
N GLY A 524 -6.05 5.04 17.87
CA GLY A 524 -6.27 6.11 16.90
C GLY A 524 -7.65 6.00 16.24
N PHE A 525 -7.88 5.17 15.22
CA PHE A 525 -6.94 4.78 14.17
C PHE A 525 -7.58 5.18 12.84
N GLY A 526 -6.83 5.84 11.94
CA GLY A 526 -7.35 6.52 10.73
C GLY A 526 -8.43 5.75 9.96
N TRP A 527 -8.17 4.50 9.56
CA TRP A 527 -9.15 3.69 8.82
C TRP A 527 -10.37 3.26 9.63
N THR A 528 -10.25 3.12 10.95
CA THR A 528 -11.29 2.62 11.87
C THR A 528 -12.27 3.75 12.03
N ASN A 529 -11.73 4.94 12.28
CA ASN A 529 -12.42 6.20 12.36
C ASN A 529 -13.18 6.46 11.05
N GLY A 530 -12.51 6.26 9.91
CA GLY A 530 -13.09 6.44 8.59
C GLY A 530 -14.26 5.51 8.30
N VAL A 531 -14.05 4.20 8.46
CA VAL A 531 -15.06 3.18 8.22
C VAL A 531 -16.23 3.29 9.21
N ALA A 532 -15.96 3.56 10.49
CA ALA A 532 -17.01 3.71 11.49
C ALA A 532 -17.93 4.90 11.19
N LEU A 533 -17.39 6.05 10.78
CA LEU A 533 -18.23 7.18 10.35
C LEU A 533 -19.06 6.86 9.11
N ALA A 534 -18.45 6.22 8.11
CA ALA A 534 -19.14 5.85 6.89
C ALA A 534 -20.28 4.85 7.12
N PHE A 535 -20.05 3.85 7.97
CA PHE A 535 -21.09 2.92 8.39
C PHE A 535 -22.17 3.59 9.25
N SER A 536 -21.80 4.48 10.16
CA SER A 536 -22.78 5.24 10.98
C SER A 536 -23.67 6.12 10.10
N ALA A 537 -23.16 6.64 8.98
CA ALA A 537 -23.95 7.41 8.02
C ALA A 537 -24.93 6.56 7.20
N GLN A 538 -24.77 5.22 7.19
CA GLN A 538 -25.69 4.29 6.52
C GLN A 538 -26.81 3.76 7.44
N GLU A 539 -26.74 4.01 8.76
CA GLU A 539 -27.73 3.54 9.75
C GLU A 539 -29.16 4.06 9.52
#